data_AF-A0ABD5PJ12-F1
#
_entry.id   AF-A0ABD5PJ12-F1
#
_cell.length_a   1.000
_cell.length_b   1.000
_cell.length_c   1.000
_cell.angle_alpha   90.00
_cell.angle_beta   90.00
_cell.angle_gamma   90.00
#
_symmetry.space_group_name_H-M   'P 1'
#
loop_
_entity.id
_entity.type
_entity.pdbx_description
1 polymer ?
#
loop_
_entity_poly.entity_id
_entity_poly.type
_entity_poly.pdbx_seq_one_letter_code
_entity_poly.pdbx_strand_id
1 'polypeptide(L)'
;MHMIIYTLVEASTRDDAVATGKAVFDRLVGADPHGGAVFDYFVTFDQEGTTVAGKARWGDLPVAARVNSDEGQELLERGWEATKSEFQRNLNRVQEALDELSDDEIMRDENLARHAFHQVGAYDGPSIFLYDEHGCGIRHQGQLDRIVDESDDLWVVPADVHF
;
A
#
# COMPACT_ATOMS: atom_id res chain seq x y z
N MET A 1 -10.20 10.14 0.87
CA MET A 1 -9.97 9.52 -0.46
C MET A 1 -9.78 8.02 -0.25
N HIS A 2 -10.00 7.16 -1.25
CA HIS A 2 -9.86 5.71 -1.08
C HIS A 2 -8.83 5.13 -2.04
N MET A 3 -8.11 4.11 -1.60
CA MET A 3 -7.22 3.29 -2.42
C MET A 3 -7.26 1.83 -1.95
N ILE A 4 -6.82 0.92 -2.81
CA ILE A 4 -6.57 -0.46 -2.39
C ILE A 4 -5.10 -0.58 -2.04
N ILE A 5 -4.82 -1.12 -0.86
CA ILE A 5 -3.49 -1.58 -0.49
C ILE A 5 -3.51 -3.09 -0.26
N TYR A 6 -2.32 -3.68 -0.23
CA TYR A 6 -2.15 -5.11 0.00
C TYR A 6 -1.07 -5.32 1.05
N THR A 7 -1.26 -6.34 1.88
CA THR A 7 -0.21 -6.81 2.78
C THR A 7 0.20 -8.23 2.43
N LEU A 8 1.50 -8.50 2.52
CA LEU A 8 2.07 -9.83 2.41
C LEU A 8 2.23 -10.42 3.80
N VAL A 9 1.63 -11.59 4.03
CA VAL A 9 1.62 -12.25 5.34
C VAL A 9 1.88 -13.74 5.19
N GLU A 10 2.74 -14.27 6.05
CA GLU A 10 2.96 -15.70 6.17
C GLU A 10 1.83 -16.32 6.98
N ALA A 11 1.19 -17.37 6.44
CA ALA A 11 0.10 -18.05 7.12
C ALA A 11 -0.14 -19.45 6.58
N SER A 12 -0.43 -20.40 7.47
CA SER A 12 -0.73 -21.79 7.06
C SER A 12 -2.12 -21.93 6.43
N THR A 13 -3.07 -21.05 6.76
CA THR A 13 -4.44 -21.09 6.25
C THR A 13 -4.92 -19.73 5.77
N ARG A 14 -5.98 -19.73 4.95
CA ARG A 14 -6.61 -18.50 4.48
C ARG A 14 -7.16 -17.66 5.64
N ASP A 15 -7.76 -18.29 6.64
CA ASP A 15 -8.34 -17.58 7.79
C ASP A 15 -7.25 -16.93 8.64
N ASP A 16 -6.11 -17.63 8.83
CA ASP A 16 -4.93 -17.07 9.50
C ASP A 16 -4.33 -15.90 8.71
N ALA A 17 -4.29 -16.01 7.37
CA ALA A 17 -3.83 -14.92 6.50
C ALA A 17 -4.71 -13.67 6.67
N VAL A 18 -6.04 -13.83 6.67
CA VAL A 18 -6.98 -12.73 6.85
C VAL A 18 -6.85 -12.11 8.24
N ALA A 19 -6.73 -12.93 9.29
CA ALA A 19 -6.54 -12.45 10.65
C ALA A 19 -5.23 -11.65 10.80
N THR A 20 -4.13 -12.18 10.25
CA THR A 20 -2.82 -11.53 10.27
C THR A 20 -2.83 -10.24 9.45
N GLY A 21 -3.42 -10.27 8.26
CA GLY A 21 -3.55 -9.08 7.42
C GLY A 21 -4.37 -7.97 8.08
N LYS A 22 -5.47 -8.30 8.76
CA LYS A 22 -6.23 -7.34 9.57
C LYS A 22 -5.38 -6.72 10.68
N ALA A 23 -4.56 -7.52 11.36
CA ALA A 23 -3.64 -7.00 12.37
C ALA A 23 -2.59 -6.04 11.78
N VAL A 24 -2.16 -6.25 10.53
CA VAL A 24 -1.31 -5.28 9.81
C VAL A 24 -2.07 -3.98 9.56
N PHE A 25 -3.29 -4.07 9.04
CA PHE A 25 -4.10 -2.87 8.75
C PHE A 25 -4.49 -2.10 10.02
N ASP A 26 -4.76 -2.78 11.13
CA ASP A 26 -4.98 -2.16 12.44
C ASP A 26 -3.78 -1.29 12.85
N ARG A 27 -2.54 -1.77 12.66
CA ARG A 27 -1.34 -0.97 12.92
C ARG A 27 -1.26 0.25 12.01
N LEU A 28 -1.57 0.07 10.73
CA LEU A 28 -1.55 1.15 9.74
C LEU A 28 -2.61 2.24 10.01
N VAL A 29 -3.70 1.93 10.72
CA VAL A 29 -4.69 2.94 11.15
C VAL A 29 -4.46 3.44 12.58
N GLY A 30 -3.31 3.14 13.19
CA GLY A 30 -2.92 3.67 14.50
C GLY A 30 -3.52 2.93 15.69
N ALA A 31 -3.83 1.65 15.57
CA ALA A 31 -4.20 0.83 16.74
C ALA A 31 -3.03 0.59 17.70
N ASP A 32 -1.79 0.77 17.24
CA ASP A 32 -0.59 0.76 18.09
C ASP A 32 -0.47 2.10 18.85
N PRO A 33 -0.49 2.11 20.20
CA PRO A 33 -0.35 3.33 21.01
C PRO A 33 0.94 4.13 20.77
N HIS A 34 1.94 3.54 20.13
CA HIS A 34 3.24 4.14 19.85
C HIS A 34 3.47 4.41 18.34
N GLY A 35 2.53 4.01 17.48
CA GLY A 35 2.55 4.26 16.04
C GLY A 35 1.65 5.42 15.63
N GLY A 36 2.10 6.25 14.67
CA GLY A 36 1.22 7.22 14.02
C GLY A 36 0.28 6.50 13.04
N ALA A 37 -0.97 6.93 12.95
CA ALA A 37 -1.89 6.43 11.94
C ALA A 37 -1.44 6.88 10.53
N VAL A 38 -1.27 5.91 9.64
CA VAL A 38 -0.95 6.10 8.21
C VAL A 38 -2.23 6.32 7.41
N PHE A 39 -3.30 5.60 7.77
CA PHE A 39 -4.63 5.68 7.16
C PHE A 39 -5.70 5.97 8.22
N ASP A 40 -6.85 6.51 7.82
CA ASP A 40 -7.95 6.82 8.74
C ASP A 40 -8.72 5.58 9.19
N TYR A 41 -9.03 4.69 8.24
CA TYR A 41 -9.71 3.40 8.47
C TYR A 41 -9.51 2.48 7.27
N PHE A 42 -9.84 1.19 7.44
CA PHE A 42 -9.79 0.18 6.39
C PHE A 42 -11.05 -0.69 6.34
N VAL A 43 -11.29 -1.33 5.20
CA VAL A 43 -12.32 -2.34 4.97
C VAL A 43 -11.70 -3.52 4.21
N THR A 44 -11.79 -4.73 4.77
CA THR A 44 -11.34 -5.96 4.10
C THR A 44 -12.45 -6.60 3.28
N PHE A 45 -12.07 -7.42 2.30
CA PHE A 45 -13.00 -7.98 1.31
C PHE A 45 -13.83 -9.18 1.82
N ASP A 46 -13.65 -9.62 3.07
CA ASP A 46 -14.58 -10.52 3.76
C ASP A 46 -15.76 -9.80 4.43
N GLN A 47 -15.70 -8.47 4.54
CA GLN A 47 -16.77 -7.71 5.16
C GLN A 47 -17.95 -7.52 4.19
N GLU A 48 -19.16 -7.76 4.70
CA GLU A 48 -20.42 -7.57 3.98
C GLU A 48 -21.15 -6.31 4.46
N GLY A 49 -22.02 -5.76 3.62
CA GLY A 49 -22.91 -4.64 3.98
C GLY A 49 -22.27 -3.24 3.96
N THR A 50 -21.07 -3.10 3.41
CA THR A 50 -20.45 -1.79 3.16
C THR A 50 -21.02 -1.16 1.90
N THR A 51 -21.22 0.17 1.89
CA THR A 51 -21.87 0.88 0.77
C THR A 51 -20.93 1.83 0.02
N VAL A 52 -19.83 2.26 0.64
CA VAL A 52 -18.90 3.27 0.10
C VAL A 52 -17.44 2.81 0.04
N ALA A 53 -17.19 1.57 0.52
CA ALA A 53 -15.86 0.98 0.65
C ALA A 53 -15.91 -0.54 0.39
N GLY A 54 -14.75 -1.15 0.18
CA GLY A 54 -14.60 -2.58 -0.10
C GLY A 54 -15.27 -2.98 -1.42
N LYS A 55 -16.06 -4.07 -1.39
CA LYS A 55 -16.72 -4.63 -2.58
C LYS A 55 -17.58 -3.62 -3.34
N ALA A 56 -18.30 -2.75 -2.62
CA ALA A 56 -19.16 -1.73 -3.24
C ALA A 56 -18.40 -0.73 -4.12
N ARG A 57 -17.10 -0.53 -3.83
CA ARG A 57 -16.24 0.43 -4.56
C ARG A 57 -15.36 -0.25 -5.60
N TRP A 58 -14.83 -1.41 -5.27
CA TRP A 58 -13.75 -2.05 -6.02
C TRP A 58 -14.14 -3.37 -6.69
N GLY A 59 -15.39 -3.81 -6.53
CA GLY A 59 -15.86 -5.11 -6.99
C GLY A 59 -15.37 -6.26 -6.12
N ASP A 60 -15.57 -7.49 -6.60
CA ASP A 60 -15.16 -8.69 -5.90
C ASP A 60 -13.66 -8.95 -6.11
N LEU A 61 -12.84 -8.55 -5.13
CA LEU A 61 -11.48 -9.03 -4.99
C LEU A 61 -11.42 -10.25 -4.07
N PRO A 62 -10.42 -11.13 -4.25
CA PRO A 62 -10.14 -12.19 -3.29
C PRO A 62 -9.96 -11.63 -1.89
N VAL A 63 -10.58 -12.26 -0.88
CA VAL A 63 -10.34 -11.90 0.53
C VAL A 63 -8.87 -12.05 0.92
N ALA A 64 -8.25 -13.11 0.42
CA ALA A 64 -6.84 -13.43 0.54
C ALA A 64 -6.52 -14.47 -0.53
N ALA A 65 -5.34 -14.40 -1.13
CA ALA A 65 -4.86 -15.37 -2.12
C ALA A 65 -3.42 -15.78 -1.80
N ARG A 66 -3.05 -17.03 -2.06
CA ARG A 66 -1.65 -17.45 -1.95
C ARG A 66 -0.86 -16.77 -3.04
N VAL A 67 0.33 -16.26 -2.72
CA VAL A 67 1.16 -15.56 -3.70
C VAL A 67 1.48 -16.44 -4.90
N ASN A 68 1.64 -17.75 -4.73
CA ASN A 68 1.89 -18.69 -5.82
C ASN A 68 0.65 -19.12 -6.64
N SER A 69 -0.54 -18.58 -6.37
CA SER A 69 -1.73 -18.78 -7.22
C SER A 69 -1.84 -17.67 -8.28
N ASP A 70 -2.61 -17.92 -9.34
CA ASP A 70 -2.84 -16.94 -10.39
C ASP A 70 -3.45 -15.65 -9.82
N GLU A 71 -4.48 -15.75 -8.95
CA GLU A 71 -5.07 -14.57 -8.32
C GLU A 71 -4.09 -13.84 -7.38
N GLY A 72 -3.21 -14.58 -6.70
CA GLY A 72 -2.20 -13.98 -5.84
C GLY A 72 -1.17 -13.18 -6.62
N GLN A 73 -0.69 -13.71 -7.75
CA GLN A 73 0.22 -13.01 -8.66
C GLN A 73 -0.44 -11.76 -9.24
N GLU A 74 -1.71 -11.82 -9.64
CA GLU A 74 -2.45 -10.66 -10.14
C GLU A 74 -2.55 -9.53 -9.09
N LEU A 75 -2.85 -9.86 -7.83
CA LEU A 75 -2.92 -8.87 -6.76
C LEU A 75 -1.53 -8.28 -6.45
N LEU A 76 -0.49 -9.12 -6.46
CA LEU A 76 0.89 -8.70 -6.23
C LEU A 76 1.37 -7.73 -7.32
N GLU A 77 1.18 -8.10 -8.59
CA GLU A 77 1.53 -7.28 -9.75
C GLU A 77 0.78 -5.95 -9.71
N ARG A 78 -0.52 -5.98 -9.43
CA ARG A 78 -1.33 -4.77 -9.31
C ARG A 78 -0.82 -3.83 -8.22
N GLY A 79 -0.50 -4.34 -7.03
CA GLY A 79 0.05 -3.53 -5.94
C GLY A 79 1.44 -2.98 -6.25
N TRP A 80 2.28 -3.78 -6.89
CA TRP A 80 3.64 -3.38 -7.24
C TRP A 80 3.66 -2.32 -8.35
N GLU A 81 2.92 -2.53 -9.44
CA GLU A 81 2.84 -1.56 -10.53
C GLU A 81 2.16 -0.26 -10.09
N ALA A 82 1.21 -0.30 -9.14
CA ALA A 82 0.65 0.91 -8.54
C ALA A 82 1.71 1.69 -7.73
N THR A 83 2.49 1.01 -6.89
CA THR A 83 3.59 1.62 -6.11
C THR A 83 4.63 2.26 -7.04
N LYS A 84 5.03 1.55 -8.08
CA LYS A 84 6.01 2.03 -9.07
C LYS A 84 5.47 3.21 -9.88
N SER A 85 4.20 3.15 -10.31
CA SER A 85 3.55 4.22 -11.06
C SER A 85 3.43 5.49 -10.24
N GLU A 86 3.01 5.40 -8.98
CA GLU A 86 2.96 6.57 -8.08
C GLU A 86 4.35 7.11 -7.77
N PHE A 87 5.34 6.25 -7.52
CA PHE A 87 6.72 6.70 -7.34
C PHE A 87 7.22 7.48 -8.57
N GLN A 88 7.04 6.93 -9.77
CA GLN A 88 7.50 7.56 -11.00
C GLN A 88 6.75 8.87 -11.30
N ARG A 89 5.44 8.91 -11.04
CA ARG A 89 4.65 10.13 -11.15
C ARG A 89 5.18 11.24 -10.26
N ASN A 90 5.49 10.94 -9.00
CA ASN A 90 6.02 11.93 -8.06
C ASN A 90 7.48 12.29 -8.38
N LEU A 91 8.28 11.35 -8.85
CA LEU A 91 9.66 11.61 -9.27
C LEU A 91 9.72 12.54 -10.48
N ASN A 92 8.84 12.36 -11.47
CA ASN A 92 8.75 13.26 -12.61
C ASN A 92 8.40 14.69 -12.16
N ARG A 93 7.48 14.85 -11.21
CA ARG A 93 7.14 16.17 -10.64
C ARG A 93 8.31 16.81 -9.89
N VAL A 94 9.12 16.01 -9.22
CA VAL A 94 10.37 16.48 -8.60
C VAL A 94 11.36 16.96 -9.66
N GLN A 95 11.52 16.22 -10.76
CA GLN A 95 12.39 16.61 -11.87
C GLN A 95 11.91 17.91 -12.52
N GLU A 96 10.63 18.03 -12.84
CA GLU A 96 10.02 19.26 -13.36
C GLU A 96 10.24 20.45 -12.42
N ALA A 97 10.04 20.27 -11.11
CA ALA A 97 10.28 21.33 -10.13
C ALA A 97 11.76 21.76 -10.09
N LEU A 98 12.70 20.83 -10.18
CA LEU A 98 14.14 21.14 -10.19
C LEU A 98 14.59 21.82 -11.49
N ASP A 99 13.91 21.55 -12.60
CA ASP A 99 14.21 22.16 -13.91
C ASP A 99 13.60 23.56 -14.07
N GLU A 100 12.42 23.80 -13.49
CA GLU A 100 11.62 25.01 -13.74
C GLU A 100 11.60 26.02 -12.59
N LEU A 101 11.79 25.60 -11.35
CA LEU A 101 11.60 26.46 -10.17
C LEU A 101 12.94 26.83 -9.51
N SER A 102 13.00 28.05 -8.97
CA SER A 102 14.07 28.48 -8.07
C SER A 102 13.90 27.91 -6.66
N ASP A 103 14.97 27.94 -5.88
CA ASP A 103 14.97 27.51 -4.48
C ASP A 103 13.87 28.22 -3.65
N ASP A 104 13.66 29.52 -3.86
CA ASP A 104 12.63 30.30 -3.15
C ASP A 104 11.20 29.86 -3.53
N GLU A 105 10.96 29.51 -4.79
CA GLU A 105 9.66 29.01 -5.28
C GLU A 105 9.39 27.60 -4.73
N ILE A 106 10.40 26.72 -4.73
CA ILE A 106 10.32 25.40 -4.08
C ILE A 106 10.04 25.57 -2.58
N MET A 107 10.71 26.51 -1.90
CA MET A 107 10.49 26.76 -0.47
C MET A 107 9.05 27.18 -0.15
N ARG A 108 8.41 27.93 -1.07
CA ARG A 108 6.99 28.34 -0.99
C ARG A 108 6.00 27.25 -1.40
N ASP A 109 6.49 26.07 -1.75
CA ASP A 109 5.68 24.96 -2.25
C ASP A 109 4.91 25.29 -3.53
N GLU A 110 5.50 26.12 -4.41
CA GLU A 110 4.91 26.38 -5.72
C GLU A 110 4.74 25.07 -6.49
N ASN A 111 3.58 24.93 -7.15
CA ASN A 111 3.15 23.71 -7.85
C ASN A 111 3.19 22.42 -7.00
N LEU A 112 3.13 22.55 -5.66
CA LEU A 112 3.24 21.45 -4.71
C LEU A 112 4.59 20.70 -4.81
N ALA A 113 5.67 21.42 -5.12
CA ALA A 113 7.00 20.85 -5.26
C ALA A 113 7.44 20.09 -4.00
N ARG A 114 7.31 20.68 -2.81
CA ARG A 114 7.69 20.05 -1.53
C ARG A 114 6.87 18.81 -1.25
N HIS A 115 5.59 18.84 -1.61
CA HIS A 115 4.74 17.67 -1.50
C HIS A 115 5.25 16.53 -2.42
N ALA A 116 5.66 16.81 -3.65
CA ALA A 116 6.24 15.79 -4.53
C ALA A 116 7.53 15.18 -3.93
N PHE A 117 8.43 16.00 -3.38
CA PHE A 117 9.62 15.50 -2.65
C PHE A 117 9.24 14.60 -1.48
N HIS A 118 8.23 15.00 -0.70
CA HIS A 118 7.72 14.18 0.41
C HIS A 118 7.20 12.83 -0.09
N GLN A 119 6.41 12.81 -1.17
CA GLN A 119 5.85 11.57 -1.73
C GLN A 119 6.94 10.61 -2.25
N VAL A 120 7.97 11.14 -2.93
CA VAL A 120 9.13 10.33 -3.38
C VAL A 120 9.89 9.73 -2.20
N GLY A 121 10.01 10.50 -1.11
CA GLY A 121 10.72 10.08 0.10
C GLY A 121 9.86 9.30 1.11
N ALA A 122 8.59 9.02 0.82
CA ALA A 122 7.66 8.42 1.76
C ALA A 122 7.96 6.92 2.00
N TYR A 123 7.81 6.50 3.26
CA TYR A 123 8.10 5.13 3.69
C TYR A 123 6.83 4.26 3.75
N ASP A 124 5.70 4.94 3.92
CA ASP A 124 4.34 4.44 4.05
C ASP A 124 3.37 5.51 3.49
N GLY A 125 2.06 5.21 3.52
CA GLY A 125 1.03 6.15 3.14
C GLY A 125 0.58 6.03 1.69
N PRO A 126 -0.05 7.09 1.14
CA PRO A 126 -0.78 7.00 -0.13
C PRO A 126 0.06 6.75 -1.39
N SER A 127 1.39 6.83 -1.29
CA SER A 127 2.31 6.49 -2.38
C SER A 127 2.76 5.02 -2.37
N ILE A 128 2.43 4.26 -1.31
CA ILE A 128 2.84 2.87 -1.13
C ILE A 128 1.61 1.95 -1.06
N PHE A 129 1.58 0.94 -1.92
CA PHE A 129 0.43 0.03 -2.07
C PHE A 129 0.69 -1.37 -1.52
N LEU A 130 1.95 -1.72 -1.27
CA LEU A 130 2.36 -3.02 -0.72
C LEU A 130 3.02 -2.83 0.64
N TYR A 131 2.62 -3.65 1.60
CA TYR A 131 3.16 -3.68 2.96
C TYR A 131 3.57 -5.11 3.33
N ASP A 132 4.61 -5.24 4.16
CA ASP A 132 4.96 -6.53 4.76
C ASP A 132 4.11 -6.82 6.02
N GLU A 133 4.31 -8.00 6.62
CA GLU A 133 3.57 -8.46 7.80
C GLU A 133 3.77 -7.58 9.06
N HIS A 134 4.74 -6.67 9.02
CA HIS A 134 5.02 -5.72 10.08
C HIS A 134 4.41 -4.34 9.81
N GLY A 135 3.76 -4.16 8.66
CA GLY A 135 3.18 -2.88 8.24
C GLY A 135 4.23 -1.91 7.68
N CYS A 136 5.41 -2.40 7.30
CA CYS A 136 6.41 -1.58 6.63
C CYS A 136 6.15 -1.58 5.11
N GLY A 137 6.14 -0.39 4.51
CA GLY A 137 5.96 -0.23 3.07
C GLY A 137 7.07 -0.90 2.27
N ILE A 138 6.70 -1.66 1.23
CA ILE A 138 7.61 -2.31 0.30
C ILE A 138 7.92 -1.33 -0.84
N ARG A 139 9.17 -0.88 -0.94
CA ARG A 139 9.52 0.30 -1.78
C ARG A 139 10.39 0.02 -2.99
N HIS A 140 10.99 -1.17 -3.06
CA HIS A 140 11.87 -1.52 -4.16
C HIS A 140 11.76 -3.01 -4.49
N GLN A 141 11.97 -3.37 -5.76
CA GLN A 141 11.82 -4.73 -6.28
C GLN A 141 12.60 -5.75 -5.44
N GLY A 142 13.86 -5.48 -5.11
CA GLY A 142 14.67 -6.43 -4.35
C GLY A 142 14.22 -6.71 -2.91
N GLN A 143 13.33 -5.90 -2.34
CA GLN A 143 12.68 -6.20 -1.05
C GLN A 143 11.49 -7.13 -1.30
N LEU A 144 10.69 -6.83 -2.33
CA LEU A 144 9.57 -7.67 -2.74
C LEU A 144 10.03 -9.09 -3.09
N ASP A 145 11.05 -9.21 -3.96
CA ASP A 145 11.60 -10.49 -4.39
C ASP A 145 12.07 -11.31 -3.17
N ARG A 146 12.76 -10.68 -2.22
CA ARG A 146 13.22 -11.34 -1.01
C ARG A 146 12.06 -11.91 -0.19
N ILE A 147 11.02 -11.11 0.05
CA ILE A 147 9.85 -11.55 0.83
C ILE A 147 9.15 -12.72 0.14
N VAL A 148 9.00 -12.66 -1.19
CA VAL A 148 8.36 -13.71 -1.99
C VAL A 148 9.19 -14.99 -2.00
N ASP A 149 10.52 -14.89 -2.07
CA ASP A 149 11.43 -16.05 -2.10
C ASP A 149 11.62 -16.71 -0.71
N GLU A 150 11.32 -16.01 0.38
CA GLU A 150 11.56 -16.49 1.76
C GLU A 150 10.47 -17.44 2.28
N SER A 151 9.24 -17.43 1.73
CA SER A 151 8.13 -18.25 2.23
C SER A 151 7.25 -18.83 1.12
N ASP A 152 7.06 -20.15 1.17
CA ASP A 152 6.13 -20.89 0.30
C ASP A 152 4.66 -20.75 0.74
N ASP A 153 4.41 -20.26 1.97
CA ASP A 153 3.09 -20.06 2.57
C ASP A 153 2.75 -18.56 2.71
N LEU A 154 3.22 -17.77 1.75
CA LEU A 154 2.95 -16.34 1.67
C LEU A 154 1.58 -16.06 1.03
N TRP A 155 0.83 -15.14 1.63
CA TRP A 155 -0.47 -14.68 1.15
C TRP A 155 -0.46 -13.19 0.89
N VAL A 156 -1.24 -12.77 -0.09
CA VAL A 156 -1.59 -11.37 -0.33
C VAL A 156 -3.03 -11.12 0.14
N VAL A 157 -3.19 -10.11 0.99
CA VAL A 157 -4.48 -9.71 1.57
C VAL A 157 -4.78 -8.27 1.16
N PRO A 158 -5.84 -8.01 0.39
CA PRO A 158 -6.23 -6.65 0.03
C PRO A 158 -7.10 -5.98 1.10
N ALA A 159 -6.97 -4.66 1.21
CA ALA A 159 -7.90 -3.80 1.91
C ALA A 159 -8.15 -2.51 1.15
N ASP A 160 -9.39 -2.01 1.24
CA ASP A 160 -9.73 -0.64 0.89
C ASP A 160 -9.42 0.27 2.09
N VAL A 161 -8.57 1.27 1.91
CA VAL A 161 -8.18 2.21 2.96
C VAL A 161 -8.58 3.64 2.61
N HIS A 162 -8.93 4.40 3.64
CA HIS A 162 -9.19 5.83 3.54
C HIS A 162 -8.00 6.66 4.04
N PHE A 163 -7.70 7.77 3.36
CA PHE A 163 -6.68 8.77 3.70
C PHE A 163 -7.06 10.18 3.23
#